data_AF-A0A3D5R2U3-F1
#
_entry.id   AF-A0A3D5R2U3-F1
#
_cell.length_a   1.000
_cell.length_b   1.000
_cell.length_c   1.000
_cell.angle_alpha   90.00
_cell.angle_beta   90.00
_cell.angle_gamma   90.00
#
_symmetry.space_group_name_H-M   'P 1'
#
loop_
_entity.id
_entity.type
_entity.pdbx_description
1 polymer ?
#
loop_
_entity_poly.entity_id
_entity_poly.type
_entity_poly.pdbx_seq_one_letter_code
_entity_poly.pdbx_strand_id
1 'polypeptide(L)'
;MALTLPRIYSPETLQNASTCLLGADNVRYLKTVLRMKPGDEIIVFDGFGHEFEARIEGFGASGANVRLGEPILRAQKKIRLTLAQGIPKAGKMDAIVKTAAELGADVIIPVSAARSV
;
A
#
# COMPACT_ATOMS: atom_id res chain seq x y z
N MET A 1 9.73 -18.47 13.98
CA MET A 1 8.60 -17.51 13.78
C MET A 1 9.03 -16.63 12.62
N ALA A 2 8.49 -16.83 11.41
CA ALA A 2 8.90 -16.02 10.27
C ALA A 2 8.41 -14.59 10.49
N LEU A 3 9.33 -13.63 10.58
CA LEU A 3 8.98 -12.21 10.61
C LEU A 3 8.45 -11.85 9.22
N THR A 4 7.17 -11.52 9.13
CA THR A 4 6.58 -10.98 7.91
C THR A 4 7.24 -9.64 7.60
N LEU A 5 7.83 -9.50 6.41
CA LEU A 5 8.41 -8.23 5.96
C LEU A 5 7.33 -7.14 5.91
N PRO A 6 7.59 -5.92 6.43
CA PRO A 6 6.67 -4.80 6.33
C PRO A 6 6.36 -4.46 4.87
N ARG A 7 5.08 -4.23 4.56
CA ARG A 7 4.62 -3.83 3.23
C ARG A 7 4.40 -2.33 3.19
N ILE A 8 5.04 -1.65 2.25
CA ILE A 8 5.00 -0.20 2.11
C ILE A 8 4.46 0.18 0.73
N TYR A 9 3.49 1.09 0.72
CA TYR A 9 2.90 1.60 -0.51
C TYR A 9 3.77 2.71 -1.11
N SER A 10 4.02 2.63 -2.42
CA SER A 10 4.59 3.69 -3.25
C SER A 10 3.47 4.34 -4.07
N PRO A 11 3.31 5.67 -4.06
CA PRO A 11 2.37 6.36 -4.93
C PRO A 11 2.85 6.43 -6.39
N GLU A 12 4.14 6.19 -6.64
CA GLU A 12 4.72 6.12 -7.98
C GLU A 12 4.75 4.68 -8.49
N THR A 13 4.54 4.51 -9.81
CA THR A 13 4.62 3.21 -10.48
C THR A 13 6.03 2.62 -10.36
N LEU A 14 6.11 1.32 -10.11
CA LEU A 14 7.37 0.58 -10.00
C LEU A 14 7.70 -0.23 -11.26
N GLN A 15 6.95 -0.01 -12.34
CA GLN A 15 7.17 -0.72 -13.59
C GLN A 15 8.59 -0.44 -14.12
N ASN A 16 9.38 -1.51 -14.33
CA ASN A 16 10.79 -1.44 -14.77
C ASN A 16 11.70 -0.60 -13.87
N ALA A 17 11.30 -0.35 -12.62
CA ALA A 17 12.12 0.38 -11.66
C ALA A 17 13.15 -0.55 -11.00
N SER A 18 14.35 -0.04 -10.76
CA SER A 18 15.38 -0.68 -9.92
C SER A 18 15.52 -0.02 -8.54
N THR A 19 14.95 1.17 -8.38
CA THR A 19 14.98 1.98 -7.16
C THR A 19 13.67 2.73 -6.97
N CYS A 20 13.32 3.04 -5.74
CA CYS A 20 12.13 3.79 -5.37
C CYS A 20 12.47 4.82 -4.27
N LEU A 21 11.90 6.02 -4.37
CA LEU A 21 11.93 7.02 -3.30
C LEU A 21 10.60 6.98 -2.55
N LEU A 22 10.62 6.54 -1.30
CA LEU A 22 9.44 6.59 -0.44
C LEU A 22 9.36 7.95 0.25
N GLY A 23 8.22 8.62 0.14
CA GLY A 23 8.02 9.99 0.65
C GLY A 23 8.18 10.14 2.18
N ALA A 24 8.11 11.38 2.66
CA ALA A 24 8.39 11.74 4.05
C ALA A 24 7.55 10.98 5.09
N ASP A 25 6.27 10.71 4.81
CA ASP A 25 5.39 9.95 5.71
C ASP A 25 5.88 8.51 5.92
N ASN A 26 6.40 7.89 4.86
CA ASN A 26 7.00 6.55 4.93
C ASN A 26 8.30 6.56 5.76
N VAL A 27 9.09 7.65 5.75
CA VAL A 27 10.29 7.77 6.59
C VAL A 27 9.95 7.67 8.07
N ARG A 28 8.93 8.43 8.52
CA ARG A 28 8.49 8.40 9.92
C ARG A 28 8.00 7.00 10.30
N TYR A 29 7.21 6.37 9.46
CA TYR A 29 6.70 5.03 9.70
C TYR A 29 7.84 4.00 9.81
N LEU A 30 8.73 3.95 8.83
CA LEU A 30 9.87 3.03 8.79
C LEU A 30 10.83 3.24 9.95
N LYS A 31 11.27 4.47 10.19
CA LYS A 31 12.35 4.77 11.15
C LYS A 31 11.86 4.85 12.60
N THR A 32 10.68 5.40 12.84
CA THR A 32 10.20 5.66 14.21
C THR A 32 9.26 4.57 14.71
N VAL A 33 8.33 4.10 13.86
CA VAL A 33 7.34 3.09 14.26
C VAL A 33 7.92 1.69 14.13
N LEU A 34 8.44 1.34 12.95
CA LEU A 34 9.01 0.02 12.66
C LEU A 34 10.49 -0.09 13.08
N ARG A 35 11.15 1.04 13.38
CA ARG A 35 12.55 1.13 13.85
C ARG A 35 13.57 0.52 12.89
N MET A 36 13.27 0.57 11.59
CA MET A 36 14.10 0.04 10.52
C MET A 36 15.30 0.94 10.23
N LYS A 37 16.35 0.34 9.69
CA LYS A 37 17.65 0.95 9.38
C LYS A 37 18.05 0.68 7.92
N PRO A 38 19.00 1.45 7.37
CA PRO A 38 19.65 1.08 6.13
C PRO A 38 20.18 -0.35 6.22
N GLY A 39 19.87 -1.14 5.20
CA GLY A 39 20.19 -2.56 5.13
C GLY A 39 19.00 -3.49 5.43
N ASP A 40 17.95 -3.01 6.08
CA ASP A 40 16.75 -3.82 6.36
C ASP A 40 15.89 -4.03 5.11
N GLU A 41 15.17 -5.15 5.11
CA GLU A 41 14.30 -5.57 4.00
C GLU A 41 12.85 -5.19 4.23
N ILE A 42 12.17 -4.79 3.16
CA ILE A 42 10.75 -4.47 3.10
C ILE A 42 10.16 -5.02 1.82
N ILE A 43 8.83 -5.05 1.74
CA ILE A 43 8.11 -5.22 0.48
C ILE A 43 7.58 -3.86 0.05
N VAL A 44 7.84 -3.45 -1.19
CA VAL A 44 7.26 -2.22 -1.76
C VAL A 44 6.29 -2.58 -2.89
N PHE A 45 5.13 -1.93 -2.92
CA PHE A 45 4.11 -2.13 -3.95
C PHE A 45 3.47 -0.81 -4.39
N ASP A 46 2.99 -0.74 -5.63
CA ASP A 46 2.44 0.49 -6.23
C ASP A 46 0.92 0.50 -6.43
N GLY A 47 0.23 -0.60 -6.13
CA GLY A 47 -1.21 -0.74 -6.37
C GLY A 47 -1.60 -0.98 -7.84
N PHE A 48 -0.64 -0.93 -8.78
CA PHE A 48 -0.82 -1.28 -10.19
C PHE A 48 -0.46 -2.74 -10.51
N GLY A 49 -0.13 -3.50 -9.48
CA GLY A 49 0.21 -4.93 -9.57
C GLY A 49 1.70 -5.21 -9.52
N HIS A 50 2.56 -4.19 -9.34
CA HIS A 50 3.98 -4.39 -9.13
C HIS A 50 4.29 -4.42 -7.64
N GLU A 51 5.06 -5.43 -7.25
CA GLU A 51 5.48 -5.66 -5.88
C GLU A 51 6.89 -6.27 -5.90
N PHE A 52 7.75 -5.82 -4.99
CA PHE A 52 9.17 -6.23 -4.96
C PHE A 52 9.62 -6.47 -3.52
N GLU A 53 10.47 -7.47 -3.33
CA GLU A 53 11.37 -7.48 -2.19
C GLU A 53 12.38 -6.34 -2.38
N ALA A 54 12.62 -5.57 -1.33
CA ALA A 54 13.37 -4.33 -1.46
C ALA A 54 14.21 -4.06 -0.22
N ARG A 55 15.28 -3.29 -0.39
CA ARG A 55 16.24 -3.00 0.68
C ARG A 55 16.38 -1.50 0.89
N ILE A 56 16.28 -1.06 2.13
CA ILE A 56 16.46 0.35 2.50
C ILE A 56 17.94 0.71 2.32
N GLU A 57 18.26 1.66 1.46
CA GLU A 57 19.63 2.16 1.27
C GLU A 57 19.97 3.31 2.23
N GLY A 58 18.97 4.12 2.57
CA GLY A 58 19.20 5.31 3.39
C GLY A 58 17.95 6.13 3.64
N PHE A 59 18.01 7.01 4.62
CA PHE A 59 16.99 8.01 4.89
C PHE A 59 17.59 9.40 4.63
N GLY A 60 17.08 10.09 3.61
CA GLY A 60 17.48 11.44 3.25
C GLY A 60 16.43 12.49 3.65
N ALA A 61 16.68 13.75 3.29
CA ALA A 61 15.76 14.85 3.54
C ALA A 61 14.42 14.68 2.78
N SER A 62 14.47 14.10 1.58
CA SER A 62 13.32 13.95 0.69
C SER A 62 12.53 12.66 0.89
N GLY A 63 13.07 11.69 1.64
CA GLY A 63 12.45 10.36 1.74
C GLY A 63 13.41 9.24 2.13
N ALA A 64 12.93 8.00 2.03
CA ALA A 64 13.75 6.80 2.15
C ALA A 64 14.11 6.29 0.75
N ASN A 65 15.40 6.14 0.48
CA ASN A 65 15.90 5.52 -0.74
C ASN A 65 15.84 4.00 -0.59
N VAL A 66 15.21 3.34 -1.55
CA VAL A 66 15.00 1.90 -1.52
C VAL A 66 15.46 1.30 -2.84
N ARG A 67 16.25 0.23 -2.77
CA ARG A 67 16.61 -0.60 -3.91
C ARG A 67 15.60 -1.71 -4.08
N LEU A 68 15.04 -1.84 -5.28
CA LEU A 68 14.11 -2.92 -5.62
C LEU A 68 14.93 -4.15 -6.05
N GLY A 69 14.58 -5.30 -5.49
CA GLY A 69 15.14 -6.60 -5.83
C GLY A 69 14.23 -7.34 -6.82
N GLU A 70 14.02 -8.62 -6.57
CA GLU A 70 13.20 -9.47 -7.44
C GLU A 70 11.70 -9.12 -7.34
N PRO A 71 10.98 -9.12 -8.47
CA PRO A 71 9.53 -8.92 -8.47
C PRO A 71 8.81 -10.10 -7.83
N ILE A 72 7.85 -9.78 -6.96
CA ILE A 72 6.95 -10.75 -6.35
C ILE A 72 5.76 -10.98 -7.29
N LEU A 73 5.74 -12.13 -7.95
CA LEU A 73 4.65 -12.51 -8.84
C LEU A 73 3.39 -12.86 -8.05
N ARG A 74 2.27 -12.20 -8.35
CA ARG A 74 0.95 -12.53 -7.80
C ARG A 74 0.05 -13.12 -8.87
N ALA A 75 -0.75 -14.11 -8.47
CA ALA A 75 -1.80 -14.65 -9.32
C ALA A 75 -2.82 -13.55 -9.63
N GLN A 76 -3.27 -13.50 -10.89
CA GLN A 76 -4.35 -12.59 -11.27
C GLN A 76 -5.65 -12.96 -10.57
N LYS A 77 -6.40 -11.95 -10.13
CA LYS A 77 -7.76 -12.13 -9.63
C LYS A 77 -8.66 -12.69 -10.73
N LYS A 78 -9.44 -13.72 -10.39
CA LYS A 78 -10.45 -14.31 -11.29
C LYS A 78 -11.77 -13.55 -11.32
N ILE A 79 -12.03 -12.74 -10.28
CA ILE A 79 -13.28 -11.98 -10.12
C ILE A 79 -12.90 -10.52 -9.90
N ARG A 80 -13.62 -9.61 -10.58
CA ARG A 80 -13.58 -8.18 -10.30
C ARG A 80 -14.80 -7.77 -9.49
N LEU A 81 -14.57 -7.10 -8.35
CA LEU A 81 -15.60 -6.70 -7.41
C LEU A 81 -15.67 -5.17 -7.31
N THR A 82 -16.81 -4.61 -7.71
CA THR A 82 -17.13 -3.18 -7.52
C THR A 82 -18.21 -3.05 -6.45
N LEU A 83 -17.91 -2.31 -5.37
CA LEU A 83 -18.85 -1.99 -4.30
C LEU A 83 -19.44 -0.59 -4.51
N ALA A 84 -20.74 -0.52 -4.81
CA ALA A 84 -21.48 0.74 -4.74
C ALA A 84 -22.08 0.90 -3.34
N GLN A 85 -21.57 1.84 -2.56
CA GLN A 85 -21.92 2.03 -1.15
C GLN A 85 -22.65 3.35 -0.95
N GLY A 86 -23.89 3.30 -0.46
CA GLY A 86 -24.62 4.48 -0.01
C GLY A 86 -23.86 5.17 1.14
N ILE A 87 -23.65 6.49 1.08
CA ILE A 87 -22.88 7.21 2.10
C ILE A 87 -23.61 7.08 3.45
N PRO A 88 -22.99 6.49 4.48
CA PRO A 88 -23.61 6.30 5.78
C PRO A 88 -23.42 7.53 6.68
N LYS A 89 -24.27 7.64 7.71
CA LYS A 89 -24.06 8.61 8.80
C LYS A 89 -22.67 8.45 9.40
N ALA A 90 -22.01 9.60 9.60
CA ALA A 90 -20.72 9.83 10.22
C ALA A 90 -19.96 8.61 10.80
N GLY A 91 -18.73 8.42 10.34
CA GLY A 91 -17.72 7.54 10.96
C GLY A 91 -17.78 6.07 10.56
N LYS A 92 -18.80 5.63 9.81
CA LYS A 92 -18.91 4.22 9.36
C LYS A 92 -18.14 3.94 8.07
N MET A 93 -17.86 4.98 7.28
CA MET A 93 -17.25 4.80 5.96
C MET A 93 -15.84 4.20 6.05
N ASP A 94 -15.04 4.61 7.02
CA ASP A 94 -13.67 4.11 7.21
C ASP A 94 -13.64 2.59 7.44
N ALA A 95 -14.57 2.08 8.25
CA ALA A 95 -14.72 0.65 8.49
C ALA A 95 -15.14 -0.09 7.22
N ILE A 96 -16.07 0.48 6.44
CA ILE A 96 -16.53 -0.11 5.17
C ILE A 96 -15.38 -0.16 4.16
N VAL A 97 -14.63 0.93 3.99
CA VAL A 97 -13.49 0.99 3.08
C VAL A 97 -12.43 -0.04 3.46
N LYS A 98 -12.10 -0.13 4.75
CA LYS A 98 -11.15 -1.13 5.26
C LYS A 98 -11.62 -2.55 4.94
N THR A 99 -12.84 -2.91 5.33
CA THR A 99 -13.36 -4.27 5.12
C THR A 99 -13.51 -4.60 3.63
N ALA A 100 -13.94 -3.64 2.81
CA ALA A 100 -14.03 -3.82 1.36
C ALA A 100 -12.65 -4.08 0.74
N ALA A 101 -11.62 -3.32 1.14
CA ALA A 101 -10.24 -3.56 0.67
C ALA A 101 -9.71 -4.94 1.12
N GLU A 102 -9.95 -5.34 2.38
CA GLU A 102 -9.55 -6.64 2.92
C GLU A 102 -10.25 -7.82 2.21
N LEU A 103 -11.52 -7.66 1.84
CA LEU A 103 -12.28 -8.65 1.05
C LEU A 103 -11.91 -8.63 -0.44
N GLY A 104 -11.04 -7.71 -0.86
CA GLY A 104 -10.58 -7.60 -2.24
C GLY A 104 -11.57 -6.92 -3.17
N ALA A 105 -12.28 -5.89 -2.72
CA ALA A 105 -12.92 -4.95 -3.64
C ALA A 105 -11.87 -4.26 -4.51
N ASP A 106 -12.12 -4.17 -5.81
CA ASP A 106 -11.25 -3.48 -6.77
C ASP A 106 -11.63 -2.00 -6.89
N VAL A 107 -12.93 -1.71 -6.77
CA VAL A 107 -13.46 -0.35 -6.84
C VAL A 107 -14.52 -0.16 -5.76
N ILE A 108 -14.45 0.97 -5.07
CA ILE A 108 -15.49 1.44 -4.14
C ILE A 108 -16.07 2.74 -4.69
N ILE A 109 -17.37 2.77 -4.94
CA ILE A 109 -18.10 3.92 -5.44
C ILE A 109 -19.02 4.42 -4.31
N PRO A 110 -18.70 5.54 -3.66
CA PRO A 110 -19.63 6.21 -2.75
C PRO A 110 -20.83 6.76 -3.53
N VAL A 111 -22.04 6.48 -3.06
CA VAL A 111 -23.29 6.90 -3.71
C VAL A 111 -24.09 7.77 -2.75
N SER A 112 -24.48 8.96 -3.19
CA SER A 112 -25.54 9.74 -2.55
C SER A 112 -26.89 9.09 -2.87
N ALA A 113 -27.40 8.28 -1.94
CA ALA A 113 -28.70 7.62 -2.11
C ALA A 113 -29.82 8.47 -1.51
N ALA A 114 -31.07 8.26 -1.95
CA ALA A 114 -32.24 9.03 -1.49
C ALA A 114 -32.50 8.99 0.03
N ARG A 115 -31.91 8.01 0.74
CA ARG A 115 -32.00 7.85 2.20
C ARG A 115 -30.63 7.90 2.90
N SER A 116 -29.59 8.32 2.19
CA SER A 116 -28.28 8.59 2.80
C SER A 116 -28.37 9.80 3.72
N VAL A 117 -27.64 9.77 4.83
CA VAL A 117 -27.60 10.79 5.89
C VAL A 117 -26.18 11.07 6.32
#